data_AF-A0A1A2YAF3-F1
#
_entry.id   AF-A0A1A2YAF3-F1
#
_cell.length_a   1.000
_cell.length_b   1.000
_cell.length_c   1.000
_cell.angle_alpha   90.00
_cell.angle_beta   90.00
_cell.angle_gamma   90.00
#
_symmetry.space_group_name_H-M   'P 1'
#
loop_
_entity.id
_entity.type
_entity.pdbx_description
1 polymer ?
#
loop_
_entity_poly.entity_id
_entity_poly.type
_entity_poly.pdbx_seq_one_letter_code
_entity_poly.pdbx_strand_id
1 'polypeptide(L)'
;MTLNHQKADPVDHQRTARQHAGETVTYGANAPGLAGSAVAVVALIVGLFALATRHFAAGLTAVILAALLGAASAVWLLRTHRRVRVAELAWHAAHSDEPAPPPTS
;
A
#
# COMPACT_ATOMS: atom_id res chain seq x y z
N MET A 1 -35.27 0.65 -12.11
CA MET A 1 -33.84 0.99 -12.34
C MET A 1 -33.19 1.29 -11.00
N THR A 2 -32.69 0.27 -10.31
CA THR A 2 -31.98 0.41 -9.04
C THR A 2 -30.49 0.47 -9.33
N LEU A 3 -29.90 1.66 -9.19
CA LEU A 3 -28.47 1.89 -9.33
C LEU A 3 -27.73 1.38 -8.09
N ASN A 4 -27.48 0.07 -8.05
CA ASN A 4 -26.60 -0.54 -7.04
C ASN A 4 -25.16 -0.15 -7.36
N HIS A 5 -24.73 1.00 -6.84
CA HIS A 5 -23.34 1.39 -6.79
C HIS A 5 -22.64 0.51 -5.73
N GLN A 6 -22.35 -0.74 -6.08
CA GLN A 6 -21.36 -1.52 -5.33
C GLN A 6 -20.01 -0.84 -5.55
N LYS A 7 -19.71 0.11 -4.67
CA LYS A 7 -18.39 0.69 -4.40
C LYS A 7 -17.44 -0.36 -3.78
N ALA A 8 -17.54 -1.61 -4.22
CA ALA A 8 -16.97 -2.79 -3.57
C ALA A 8 -16.02 -3.56 -4.48
N ASP A 9 -15.93 -3.19 -5.76
CA ASP A 9 -14.95 -3.77 -6.66
C ASP A 9 -13.68 -2.91 -6.68
N PRO A 10 -12.55 -3.42 -6.12
CA PRO A 10 -11.27 -2.75 -6.17
C PRO A 10 -10.55 -2.94 -7.51
N VAL A 11 -11.21 -3.48 -8.54
CA VAL A 11 -10.64 -3.59 -9.88
C VAL A 11 -11.63 -2.98 -10.87
N ASP A 12 -11.17 -2.03 -11.70
CA ASP A 12 -12.00 -1.45 -12.76
C ASP A 12 -12.01 -2.40 -13.97
N HIS A 13 -13.01 -3.27 -14.00
CA HIS A 13 -13.24 -4.22 -15.10
C HIS A 13 -13.90 -3.59 -16.33
N GLN A 14 -14.26 -2.30 -16.29
CA GLN A 14 -15.15 -1.71 -17.29
C GLN A 14 -14.46 -0.79 -18.31
N ARG A 15 -13.18 -0.37 -18.16
CA ARG A 15 -12.67 0.67 -19.10
C ARG A 15 -11.20 0.85 -19.47
N THR A 16 -10.21 0.04 -19.09
CA THR A 16 -8.81 0.28 -19.57
C THR A 16 -8.00 -0.97 -19.88
N ALA A 17 -7.09 -0.87 -20.86
CA ALA A 17 -6.13 -1.91 -21.26
C ALA A 17 -5.00 -2.15 -20.23
N ARG A 18 -5.00 -1.45 -19.08
CA ARG A 18 -4.11 -1.70 -17.94
C ARG A 18 -4.90 -1.59 -16.63
N GLN A 19 -5.45 -2.72 -16.18
CA GLN A 19 -6.26 -2.83 -14.96
C GLN A 19 -5.57 -2.29 -13.70
N HIS A 20 -4.24 -2.21 -13.67
CA HIS A 20 -3.46 -1.88 -12.47
C HIS A 20 -2.64 -0.57 -12.57
N ALA A 21 -2.82 0.23 -13.63
CA ALA A 21 -2.03 1.46 -13.81
C ALA A 21 -2.56 2.61 -12.92
N GLY A 22 -1.78 3.00 -11.91
CA GLY A 22 -2.09 4.13 -11.02
C GLY A 22 -2.79 3.76 -9.70
N GLU A 23 -2.98 2.47 -9.44
CA GLU A 23 -3.65 1.99 -8.23
C GLU A 23 -2.92 2.36 -6.94
N THR A 24 -1.60 2.41 -6.95
CA THR A 24 -0.80 2.78 -5.78
C THR A 24 -0.99 4.23 -5.35
N VAL A 25 -1.38 5.12 -6.27
CA VAL A 25 -1.56 6.56 -6.01
C VAL A 25 -3.05 6.93 -5.85
N THR A 26 -3.95 6.26 -6.58
CA THR A 26 -5.38 6.59 -6.61
C THR A 26 -6.24 5.75 -5.65
N TYR A 27 -5.82 4.52 -5.29
CA TYR A 27 -6.55 3.77 -4.25
C TYR A 27 -6.28 4.39 -2.87
N GLY A 28 -7.32 5.03 -2.32
CA GLY A 28 -7.28 5.60 -0.96
C GLY A 28 -6.93 4.58 0.13
N ALA A 29 -7.10 3.28 -0.13
CA ALA A 29 -6.68 2.21 0.78
C ALA A 29 -5.16 2.11 0.94
N ASN A 30 -4.38 2.48 -0.08
CA ASN A 30 -2.92 2.43 -0.09
C ASN A 30 -2.29 3.72 0.50
N ALA A 31 -3.04 4.82 0.47
CA ALA A 31 -2.61 6.15 0.91
C ALA A 31 -1.96 6.19 2.31
N PRO A 32 -2.51 5.57 3.37
CA PRO A 32 -1.89 5.64 4.70
C PRO A 32 -0.56 4.87 4.79
N GLY A 33 -0.42 3.74 4.08
CA GLY A 33 0.85 3.01 4.02
C GLY A 33 1.93 3.80 3.28
N LEU A 34 1.56 4.51 2.20
CA LEU A 34 2.51 5.32 1.45
C LEU A 34 2.93 6.58 2.22
N ALA A 35 1.97 7.28 2.83
CA ALA A 35 2.25 8.45 3.67
C ALA A 35 3.12 8.09 4.87
N GLY A 36 2.82 6.99 5.57
CA GLY A 36 3.64 6.49 6.67
C GLY A 36 5.07 6.15 6.24
N SER A 37 5.25 5.57 5.05
CA SER A 37 6.57 5.27 4.49
C SER A 37 7.37 6.55 4.22
N ALA A 38 6.75 7.59 3.69
CA ALA A 38 7.40 8.88 3.46
C ALA A 38 7.88 9.50 4.78
N VAL A 39 7.04 9.50 5.82
CA VAL A 39 7.40 10.00 7.16
C VAL A 39 8.55 9.18 7.76
N ALA A 40 8.53 7.85 7.61
CA ALA A 40 9.60 6.98 8.07
C ALA A 40 10.95 7.33 7.42
N VAL A 41 10.97 7.59 6.11
CA VAL A 41 12.18 7.99 5.38
C VAL A 41 12.71 9.33 5.89
N VAL A 42 11.85 10.33 6.06
CA VAL A 42 12.26 11.64 6.59
C VAL A 42 12.84 11.51 8.01
N ALA A 43 12.17 10.75 8.88
CA ALA A 43 12.66 10.50 10.25
C ALA A 43 14.02 9.78 10.24
N LEU A 44 14.24 8.84 9.32
CA LEU A 44 15.52 8.15 9.18
C LEU A 44 16.64 9.12 8.78
N ILE A 45 16.41 9.99 7.79
CA ILE A 45 17.39 10.99 7.35
C ILE A 45 17.77 11.91 8.51
N VAL A 46 16.78 12.44 9.23
CA VAL A 46 17.02 13.30 10.39
C VAL A 46 17.78 12.57 11.50
N GLY A 47 17.42 11.31 11.77
CA GLY A 47 18.10 10.49 12.78
C GLY A 47 19.57 10.22 12.46
N LEU A 48 19.85 9.87 11.19
CA LEU A 48 21.23 9.66 10.72
C LEU A 48 22.05 10.95 10.78
N PHE A 49 21.47 12.09 10.41
CA PHE A 49 22.12 13.39 10.52
C PHE A 49 22.44 13.76 11.99
N ALA A 50 21.50 13.51 12.91
CA ALA A 50 21.72 13.74 14.34
C ALA A 50 22.82 12.82 14.90
N LEU A 51 22.88 11.56 14.48
CA LEU A 51 23.97 10.65 14.85
C LEU A 51 25.32 11.15 14.34
N ALA A 52 25.40 11.60 13.09
CA ALA A 52 26.62 12.13 12.49
C ALA A 52 27.13 13.40 13.20
N THR A 53 26.22 14.19 13.77
CA THR A 53 26.52 15.42 14.51
C THR A 53 26.69 15.19 16.02
N ARG A 54 26.81 13.93 16.48
CA ARG A 54 26.98 13.50 17.88
C ARG A 54 25.78 13.79 18.80
N HIS A 55 24.61 14.03 18.26
CA HIS A 55 23.35 14.09 19.00
C HIS A 55 22.73 12.68 19.14
N PHE A 56 23.41 11.80 19.88
CA PHE A 56 23.09 10.36 19.92
C PHE A 56 21.68 10.04 20.42
N ALA A 57 21.22 10.67 21.50
CA ALA A 57 19.89 10.39 22.05
C ALA A 57 18.78 10.73 21.04
N ALA A 58 18.80 11.93 20.48
CA ALA A 58 17.85 12.35 19.45
C ALA A 58 17.95 11.46 18.20
N GLY A 59 19.18 11.17 17.75
CA GLY A 59 19.42 10.31 16.59
C GLY A 59 18.87 8.90 16.75
N LEU A 60 19.15 8.23 17.87
CA LEU A 60 18.62 6.90 18.18
C LEU A 60 17.09 6.89 18.25
N THR A 61 16.48 7.88 18.92
CA THR A 61 15.01 7.96 18.99
C THR A 61 14.37 8.12 17.61
N ALA A 62 14.94 8.97 16.75
CA ALA A 62 14.45 9.18 15.39
C ALA A 62 14.61 7.92 14.52
N VAL A 63 15.72 7.19 14.63
CA VAL A 63 15.95 5.93 13.90
C VAL A 63 14.97 4.84 14.36
N ILE A 64 14.73 4.71 15.67
CA ILE A 64 13.76 3.74 16.20
C ILE A 64 12.35 4.07 15.68
N LEU A 65 11.95 5.34 15.73
CA LEU A 65 10.66 5.78 15.19
C LEU A 65 10.54 5.50 13.70
N ALA A 66 11.59 5.79 12.93
CA ALA A 66 11.62 5.49 11.49
C ALA A 66 11.45 4.00 11.22
N ALA A 67 12.13 3.13 11.98
CA ALA A 67 12.01 1.68 11.82
C ALA A 67 10.59 1.18 12.14
N LEU A 68 9.97 1.68 13.22
CA LEU A 68 8.61 1.31 13.60
C LEU A 68 7.58 1.79 12.56
N LEU A 69 7.69 3.04 12.11
CA LEU A 69 6.81 3.61 11.08
C LEU A 69 6.98 2.88 9.74
N GLY A 70 8.22 2.58 9.35
CA GLY A 70 8.54 1.84 8.13
C GLY A 70 7.94 0.44 8.16
N ALA A 71 8.12 -0.29 9.26
CA ALA A 71 7.54 -1.62 9.44
C ALA A 71 6.00 -1.59 9.41
N ALA A 72 5.37 -0.66 10.15
CA ALA A 72 3.91 -0.51 10.15
C ALA A 72 3.36 -0.19 8.75
N SER A 73 4.06 0.68 8.01
CA SER A 73 3.69 1.07 6.65
C SER A 73 3.82 -0.08 5.66
N ALA A 74 4.92 -0.84 5.73
CA ALA A 74 5.12 -2.03 4.91
C ALA A 74 4.02 -3.08 5.18
N VAL A 75 3.73 -3.35 6.46
CA VAL A 75 2.65 -4.27 6.85
C VAL A 75 1.30 -3.81 6.32
N TRP A 76 1.02 -2.51 6.35
CA TRP A 76 -0.21 -1.96 5.79
C TRP A 76 -0.33 -2.23 4.29
N LEU A 77 0.71 -1.89 3.52
CA LEU A 77 0.75 -2.11 2.07
C LEU A 77 0.61 -3.60 1.72
N LEU A 78 1.30 -4.48 2.44
CA LEU A 78 1.18 -5.94 2.27
C LEU A 78 -0.26 -6.41 2.51
N ARG A 79 -0.94 -5.87 3.53
CA ARG A 79 -2.35 -6.20 3.79
C ARG A 79 -3.26 -5.68 2.69
N THR A 80 -3.07 -4.46 2.18
CA THR A 80 -3.93 -3.93 1.12
C THR A 80 -3.77 -4.74 -0.17
N HIS A 81 -2.54 -5.08 -0.57
CA HIS A 81 -2.29 -5.97 -1.71
C HIS A 81 -2.97 -7.33 -1.55
N ARG A 82 -2.86 -7.95 -0.37
CA ARG A 82 -3.54 -9.23 -0.10
C ARG A 82 -5.06 -9.12 -0.19
N ARG A 83 -5.64 -8.02 0.30
CA ARG A 83 -7.10 -7.81 0.23
C ARG A 83 -7.59 -7.66 -1.20
N VAL A 84 -6.87 -6.89 -2.03
CA VAL A 84 -7.18 -6.75 -3.46
C VAL A 84 -7.09 -8.12 -4.14
N ARG A 85 -6.02 -8.87 -3.90
CA ARG A 85 -5.83 -10.20 -4.49
C ARG A 85 -6.93 -11.19 -4.11
N VAL A 86 -7.36 -11.19 -2.85
CA VAL A 86 -8.46 -12.05 -2.40
C VAL A 86 -9.78 -11.65 -3.08
N ALA A 87 -10.04 -10.35 -3.24
CA ALA A 87 -11.23 -9.87 -3.94
C ALA A 87 -11.22 -10.25 -5.43
N GLU A 88 -10.07 -10.10 -6.10
CA GLU A 88 -9.87 -10.50 -7.51
C GLU A 88 -10.11 -12.01 -7.69
N LEU A 89 -9.51 -12.84 -6.84
CA LEU A 89 -9.72 -14.30 -6.88
C LEU A 89 -11.18 -14.69 -6.63
N ALA A 90 -11.86 -14.03 -5.69
CA ALA A 90 -13.27 -14.29 -5.39
C ALA A 90 -14.19 -13.87 -6.55
N TRP A 91 -13.90 -12.74 -7.20
CA TRP A 91 -14.63 -12.30 -8.39
C TRP A 91 -14.44 -13.27 -9.55
N HIS A 92 -13.19 -13.67 -9.85
CA HIS A 92 -12.89 -14.64 -10.90
C HIS A 92 -13.60 -15.97 -10.68
N ALA A 93 -13.56 -16.52 -9.46
CA ALA A 93 -14.23 -17.79 -9.13
C ALA A 93 -15.76 -17.72 -9.30
N ALA A 94 -16.36 -16.54 -9.22
CA ALA A 94 -17.80 -16.34 -9.33
C ALA A 94 -18.27 -15.93 -10.74
N HIS A 95 -17.40 -15.35 -11.58
CA HIS A 95 -17.81 -14.69 -12.83
C HIS A 95 -16.98 -15.06 -14.07
N SER A 96 -15.95 -15.91 -13.95
CA SER A 96 -15.05 -16.23 -15.07
C SER A 96 -14.78 -17.73 -15.16
N ASP A 97 -14.93 -18.29 -16.35
CA ASP A 97 -14.53 -19.67 -16.68
C ASP A 97 -13.01 -19.79 -16.97
N GLU A 98 -12.28 -18.67 -16.97
CA GLU A 98 -10.84 -18.63 -17.21
C GLU A 98 -10.04 -18.64 -15.89
N PRO A 99 -8.87 -19.31 -15.85
CA PRO A 99 -7.99 -19.28 -14.68
C PRO A 99 -7.55 -17.86 -14.33
N ALA A 100 -7.59 -17.52 -13.03
CA ALA A 100 -7.18 -16.20 -12.55
C ALA A 100 -5.73 -15.85 -12.97
N PRO A 101 -5.45 -14.60 -13.39
CA PRO A 101 -4.13 -14.20 -13.85
C PRO A 101 -3.05 -14.31 -12.75
N PRO A 102 -1.80 -14.63 -13.12
CA PRO A 102 -0.69 -14.71 -12.18
C PRO A 102 -0.47 -13.35 -11.48
N PRO A 103 0.07 -13.34 -10.25
CA PRO A 103 0.33 -12.09 -9.54
C PRO A 103 1.28 -11.20 -10.36
N THR A 104 0.84 -10.00 -10.69
CA THR A 104 1.69 -9.00 -11.34
C THR A 104 2.53 -8.31 -10.28
N SER A 105 3.85 -8.38 -10.43
CA SER A 105 4.84 -7.70 -9.58
C SER A 105 4.91 -6.20 -9.84
#